data_AF-A0A7C7GDS4-F1
#
_entry.id   AF-A0A7C7GDS4-F1
#
_cell.length_a   1.000
_cell.length_b   1.000
_cell.length_c   1.000
_cell.angle_alpha   90.00
_cell.angle_beta   90.00
_cell.angle_gamma   90.00
#
_symmetry.space_group_name_H-M   'P 1'
#
loop_
_entity.id
_entity.type
_entity.pdbx_description
1 polymer ?
#
loop_
_entity_poly.entity_id
_entity_poly.type
_entity_poly.pdbx_seq_one_letter_code
_entity_poly.pdbx_strand_id
1 'polypeptide(L)'
;MTGWLNLSINLGMEEVGYIVPISQWDRKPPYTYENKKAPYGEVYIETPKASRIIYQTSIELLDHLHTTLRNAPEKTALPGPMPDSH
;
A
#
# COMPACT_ATOMS: atom_id res chain seq x y z
N MET A 1 -7.75 9.24 3.94
CA MET A 1 -6.47 9.34 4.69
C MET A 1 -6.57 10.49 5.68
N THR A 2 -6.49 10.22 6.99
CA THR A 2 -6.75 11.21 8.06
C THR A 2 -5.68 11.22 9.16
N GLY A 3 -4.69 10.32 9.08
CA GLY A 3 -3.61 10.23 10.05
C GLY A 3 -2.58 11.35 9.90
N TRP A 4 -1.85 11.64 10.98
CA TRP A 4 -0.72 12.57 10.98
C TRP A 4 0.45 12.06 10.11
N LEU A 5 0.60 10.74 10.00
CA LEU A 5 1.56 10.07 9.15
C LEU A 5 0.84 9.13 8.19
N ASN A 6 1.16 9.23 6.90
CA ASN A 6 0.76 8.26 5.89
C ASN A 6 2.00 7.49 5.45
N LEU A 7 2.02 6.20 5.77
CA LEU A 7 3.16 5.32 5.49
C LEU A 7 2.75 4.29 4.43
N SER A 8 3.62 4.10 3.43
CA SER A 8 3.53 3.01 2.47
C SER A 8 4.71 2.08 2.69
N ILE A 9 4.41 0.83 3.04
CA ILE A 9 5.41 -0.23 3.20
C ILE A 9 5.32 -1.12 1.96
N ASN A 10 6.42 -1.22 1.23
CA ASN A 10 6.55 -2.07 0.05
C ASN A 10 7.31 -3.35 0.40
N LEU A 11 7.17 -4.40 -0.42
CA LEU A 11 7.81 -5.71 -0.21
C LEU A 11 7.50 -6.31 1.17
N GLY A 12 6.30 -6.06 1.70
CA GLY A 12 5.87 -6.62 2.99
C GLY A 12 5.36 -8.06 2.92
N MET A 13 5.03 -8.54 1.71
CA MET A 13 4.54 -9.89 1.43
C MET A 13 5.29 -10.44 0.20
N GLU A 14 4.59 -10.75 -0.89
CA GLU A 14 5.16 -11.26 -2.14
C GLU A 14 5.56 -10.12 -3.10
N GLU A 15 6.48 -10.43 -4.03
CA GLU A 15 6.85 -9.55 -5.12
C GLU A 15 5.85 -9.68 -6.28
N VAL A 16 5.23 -8.58 -6.65
CA VAL A 16 4.28 -8.48 -7.78
C VAL A 16 4.79 -7.61 -8.92
N GLY A 17 6.06 -7.20 -8.84
CA GLY A 17 6.69 -6.26 -9.75
C GLY A 17 6.46 -4.79 -9.38
N TYR A 18 6.91 -3.90 -10.27
CA TYR A 18 6.84 -2.46 -10.04
C TYR A 18 5.44 -1.90 -10.27
N ILE A 19 4.98 -1.09 -9.32
CA ILE A 19 3.75 -0.29 -9.43
C ILE A 19 4.15 1.12 -9.79
N VAL A 20 3.85 1.55 -11.02
CA VAL A 20 4.15 2.89 -11.52
C VAL A 20 2.88 3.63 -11.97
N PRO A 21 2.86 4.97 -11.93
CA PRO A 21 1.81 5.77 -12.56
C PRO A 21 1.59 5.40 -14.02
N ILE A 22 0.34 5.47 -14.50
CA ILE A 22 -0.01 5.15 -15.89
C ILE A 22 0.80 6.00 -16.89
N SER A 23 1.09 7.26 -16.56
CA SER A 23 1.92 8.14 -17.39
C SER A 23 3.37 7.70 -17.52
N GLN A 24 3.87 6.87 -16.60
CA GLN A 24 5.21 6.28 -16.64
C GLN A 24 5.21 4.89 -17.30
N TRP A 25 4.05 4.41 -17.75
CA TRP A 25 3.90 3.15 -18.49
C TRP A 25 4.30 3.31 -19.96
N ASP A 26 5.38 4.03 -20.24
CA ASP A 26 5.79 4.27 -21.61
C ASP A 26 6.52 3.02 -22.14
N ARG A 27 5.92 2.38 -23.14
CA ARG A 27 6.49 1.24 -23.85
C ARG A 27 7.28 1.66 -25.10
N LYS A 28 7.33 2.97 -25.37
CA LYS A 28 8.04 3.52 -26.52
C LYS A 28 9.32 4.23 -26.08
N PRO A 29 10.38 4.18 -26.90
CA PRO A 29 11.56 5.00 -26.67
C PRO A 29 11.23 6.51 -26.63
N PRO A 30 11.98 7.31 -25.86
CA PRO A 30 13.08 6.90 -24.99
C PRO A 30 12.53 6.30 -23.69
N TYR A 31 12.90 5.05 -23.39
CA TYR A 31 12.65 4.47 -22.08
C TYR A 31 13.23 5.40 -21.02
N THR A 32 12.63 5.45 -19.83
CA THR A 32 13.18 6.24 -18.72
C THR A 32 14.68 5.94 -18.61
N TYR A 33 15.51 6.98 -18.62
CA TYR A 33 16.99 6.91 -18.60
C TYR A 33 17.70 6.50 -19.91
N GLU A 34 17.07 6.60 -21.09
CA GLU A 34 17.66 6.29 -22.41
C GLU A 34 18.21 4.86 -22.56
N ASN A 35 17.85 3.99 -21.62
CA ASN A 35 18.44 2.67 -21.51
C ASN A 35 17.84 1.75 -22.58
N LYS A 36 18.70 1.09 -23.37
CA LYS A 36 18.25 0.18 -24.46
C LYS A 36 17.66 -1.14 -23.93
N LYS A 37 17.79 -1.40 -22.63
CA LYS A 37 17.31 -2.59 -21.92
C LYS A 37 16.87 -2.17 -20.51
N ALA A 38 15.89 -2.88 -19.94
CA ALA A 38 15.49 -2.67 -18.55
C ALA A 38 16.71 -2.87 -17.61
N PRO A 39 17.04 -1.91 -16.73
CA PRO A 39 18.25 -1.94 -15.91
C PRO A 39 18.31 -3.11 -14.91
N TYR A 40 17.17 -3.66 -14.51
CA TYR A 40 17.03 -4.89 -13.73
C TYR A 40 15.89 -5.75 -14.28
N GLY A 41 15.58 -6.90 -13.68
CA GLY A 41 14.42 -7.74 -13.99
C GLY A 41 13.08 -7.06 -13.70
N GLU A 42 12.94 -5.78 -14.07
CA GLU A 42 11.83 -4.86 -13.92
C GLU A 42 10.64 -5.39 -14.70
N VAL A 43 10.00 -6.38 -14.10
CA VAL A 43 8.68 -6.80 -14.50
C VAL A 43 7.75 -5.77 -13.87
N TYR A 44 7.17 -4.92 -14.71
CA TYR A 44 6.00 -4.18 -14.28
C TYR A 44 4.93 -5.19 -13.87
N ILE A 45 4.12 -4.81 -12.90
CA ILE A 45 2.86 -5.51 -12.66
C ILE A 45 2.11 -5.68 -14.00
N GLU A 46 1.37 -6.77 -14.19
CA GLU A 46 0.97 -7.19 -15.55
C GLU A 46 0.17 -6.13 -16.36
N THR A 47 -0.43 -5.15 -15.69
CA THR A 47 -1.29 -4.12 -16.32
C THR A 47 -1.07 -2.71 -15.78
N PRO A 48 -1.03 -1.67 -16.66
CA PRO A 48 -0.95 -0.27 -16.24
C PRO A 48 -2.12 0.16 -15.35
N LYS A 49 -3.27 -0.52 -15.46
CA LYS A 49 -4.44 -0.24 -14.62
C LYS A 49 -4.23 -0.62 -13.16
N ALA A 50 -3.26 -1.49 -12.86
CA ALA A 50 -3.04 -2.02 -11.52
C ALA A 50 -2.72 -0.91 -10.51
N SER A 51 -1.92 0.10 -10.87
CA SER A 51 -1.59 1.20 -9.97
C SER A 51 -2.82 1.98 -9.52
N ARG A 52 -3.75 2.25 -10.44
CA ARG A 52 -5.03 2.89 -10.11
C ARG A 52 -5.92 1.99 -9.24
N ILE A 53 -5.99 0.70 -9.54
CA ILE A 53 -6.79 -0.26 -8.78
C ILE A 53 -6.26 -0.35 -7.35
N ILE A 54 -4.97 -0.56 -7.16
CA ILE A 54 -4.31 -0.66 -5.86
C ILE A 54 -4.57 0.60 -5.03
N TYR A 55 -4.40 1.79 -5.63
CA TYR A 55 -4.70 3.05 -4.97
C TYR A 55 -6.16 3.11 -4.49
N GLN A 56 -7.11 2.86 -5.39
CA GLN A 56 -8.54 2.94 -5.09
C GLN A 56 -8.93 1.97 -3.96
N THR A 57 -8.51 0.71 -4.06
CA THR A 57 -8.77 -0.31 -3.04
C THR A 57 -8.10 0.04 -1.71
N SER A 58 -6.91 0.64 -1.72
CA SER A 58 -6.25 1.10 -0.49
C SER A 58 -7.03 2.21 0.20
N ILE A 59 -7.57 3.17 -0.56
CA ILE A 59 -8.41 4.24 -0.01
C ILE A 59 -9.69 3.68 0.58
N GLU A 60 -10.38 2.78 -0.15
CA GLU A 60 -11.60 2.12 0.33
C GLU A 60 -11.36 1.34 1.63
N LEU A 61 -10.26 0.59 1.71
CA LEU A 61 -9.88 -0.15 2.90
C LEU A 61 -9.62 0.79 4.09
N LEU A 62 -8.91 1.89 3.87
CA LEU A 62 -8.64 2.88 4.92
C LEU A 62 -9.91 3.59 5.39
N ASP A 63 -10.83 3.91 4.48
CA ASP A 63 -12.11 4.55 4.83
C ASP A 63 -13.01 3.59 5.61
N HIS A 64 -13.00 2.31 5.25
CA HIS A 64 -13.66 1.27 6.04
C HIS A 64 -13.03 1.17 7.43
N LEU A 65 -11.70 1.10 7.54
CA LEU A 65 -10.99 1.07 8.82
C LEU A 65 -11.38 2.27 9.71
N HIS A 66 -11.34 3.50 9.18
CA HIS A 66 -11.71 4.69 9.94
C HIS A 66 -13.17 4.69 10.37
N THR A 67 -14.07 4.17 9.53
CA THR A 67 -15.49 4.05 9.87
C THR A 67 -15.70 3.03 10.98
N THR A 68 -15.05 1.87 10.88
CA THR A 68 -15.09 0.84 11.92
C THR A 68 -14.54 1.35 13.24
N LEU A 69 -13.40 2.05 13.24
CA LEU A 69 -12.80 2.60 14.45
C LEU A 69 -13.65 3.69 15.11
N ARG A 70 -14.32 4.54 14.31
CA ARG A 70 -15.26 5.56 14.84
C ARG A 70 -16.51 4.95 15.47
N ASN A 71 -16.94 3.80 14.97
CA ASN A 71 -18.14 3.10 15.44
C ASN A 71 -17.81 2.01 16.47
N ALA A 72 -16.53 1.80 16.78
CA ALA A 72 -16.12 0.80 17.75
C ALA A 72 -16.65 1.20 19.14
N PRO A 73 -17.22 0.27 19.92
CA PRO A 73 -17.56 0.55 21.30
C PRO A 73 -16.30 1.00 22.05
N GLU A 74 -16.46 1.94 22.98
CA GLU A 74 -15.38 2.38 23.86
C GLU A 74 -14.69 1.16 24.47
N LYS A 75 -13.35 1.12 24.46
CA LYS A 75 -12.55 -0.03 24.94
C LYS A 75 -13.21 -0.61 26.19
N THR A 76 -13.69 -1.85 26.11
CA THR A 76 -13.71 -2.70 27.31
C THR A 76 -12.29 -2.64 27.82
N ALA A 77 -12.10 -2.04 29.00
CA ALA A 77 -10.79 -1.83 29.59
C ALA A 77 -9.99 -3.12 29.43
N LEU A 78 -8.77 -3.02 28.88
CA LEU A 78 -7.84 -4.14 28.94
C LEU A 78 -7.84 -4.62 30.41
N PRO A 79 -7.95 -5.93 30.68
CA PRO A 79 -7.90 -6.40 32.05
C PRO A 79 -6.66 -5.77 32.70
N GLY A 80 -6.86 -5.17 33.87
CA GLY A 80 -5.79 -4.52 34.62
C GLY A 80 -4.61 -5.46 34.80
N PRO A 81 -3.42 -4.93 35.14
CA PRO A 81 -2.24 -5.77 35.33
C PRO A 81 -2.58 -6.97 36.21
N MET A 82 -2.27 -8.17 35.72
CA MET A 82 -2.42 -9.41 36.47
C MET A 82 -1.80 -9.20 37.85
N PRO A 83 -2.50 -9.48 38.97
CA PRO A 83 -1.93 -9.28 40.28
C PRO A 83 -0.67 -10.13 40.41
N ASP A 84 0.41 -9.50 40.89
CA ASP A 84 1.67 -10.18 41.12
C ASP A 84 1.41 -11.40 42.01
N SER A 85 1.84 -12.56 41.52
CA SER A 85 1.75 -13.80 42.27
C SER A 85 2.80 -13.76 43.37
N HIS A 86 2.36 -13.46 44.60
CA HIS A 86 3.11 -13.70 45.82
C HIS A 86 3.11 -15.18 46.20
#